data_AF-A0A2N7AXE6-F1
#
_entry.id   AF-A0A2N7AXE6-F1
#
_cell.length_a   1.000
_cell.length_b   1.000
_cell.length_c   1.000
_cell.angle_alpha   90.00
_cell.angle_beta   90.00
_cell.angle_gamma   90.00
#
_symmetry.space_group_name_H-M   'P 1'
#
loop_
_entity.id
_entity.type
_entity.pdbx_description
1 polymer ?
#
loop_
_entity_poly.entity_id
_entity_poly.type
_entity_poly.pdbx_seq_one_letter_code
_entity_poly.pdbx_strand_id
1 'polypeptide(L)'
;MIVAVLITSSIHNQQKCFACLDSGFSSISSEEYIFRGVILTSLLDSFENKINRKKIIFAIVISGLLFGTAHFAHIVTQGFLISMVQVIQVSAMGCLLCALYVRTGSILMPMLVHFAIDYFIIVRVGTVQKKMPTDPISLIVEIVFPFTIYLVLAIVVLNPKNPSRWKLVEQLSSKT
;
A
#
# COMPACT_ATOMS: atom_id res chain seq x y z
N MET A 1 -21.46 0.53 -3.16
CA MET A 1 -21.10 1.53 -2.12
C MET A 1 -19.83 2.30 -2.48
N ILE A 2 -18.70 1.65 -2.82
CA ILE A 2 -17.45 2.34 -3.20
C ILE A 2 -17.66 3.30 -4.39
N VAL A 3 -18.27 2.82 -5.49
CA VAL A 3 -18.55 3.64 -6.68
C VAL A 3 -19.48 4.83 -6.36
N ALA A 4 -20.50 4.64 -5.52
CA ALA A 4 -21.43 5.69 -5.15
C ALA A 4 -20.77 6.78 -4.28
N VAL A 5 -19.89 6.39 -3.35
CA VAL A 5 -19.11 7.33 -2.54
C VAL A 5 -18.15 8.13 -3.43
N LEU A 6 -17.44 7.47 -4.36
CA LEU A 6 -16.56 8.13 -5.33
C LEU A 6 -17.30 9.16 -6.20
N ILE A 7 -18.52 8.85 -6.65
CA ILE A 7 -19.35 9.76 -7.45
C ILE A 7 -19.80 10.97 -6.60
N THR A 8 -20.26 10.76 -5.37
CA THR A 8 -20.74 11.85 -4.51
C THR A 8 -19.63 12.80 -4.06
N SER A 9 -18.41 12.31 -3.80
CA SER A 9 -17.25 13.16 -3.51
C SER A 9 -16.73 13.91 -4.75
N SER A 10 -16.97 13.38 -5.94
CA SER A 10 -16.59 14.00 -7.22
C SER A 10 -17.37 15.28 -7.53
N ILE A 11 -18.61 15.38 -7.07
CA ILE A 11 -19.51 16.53 -7.34
C ILE A 11 -19.07 17.77 -6.53
N HIS A 12 -18.47 17.59 -5.36
CA HIS A 12 -18.16 18.71 -4.45
C HIS A 12 -16.76 19.32 -4.66
N ASN A 13 -15.86 18.64 -5.40
CA ASN A 13 -14.44 19.02 -5.47
C ASN A 13 -13.78 18.62 -6.81
N GLN A 14 -14.38 19.06 -7.92
CA GLN A 14 -14.06 18.63 -9.29
C GLN A 14 -12.57 18.75 -9.66
N GLN A 15 -11.89 19.85 -9.30
CA GLN A 15 -10.46 20.04 -9.63
C GLN A 15 -9.54 19.01 -8.94
N LYS A 16 -9.84 18.63 -7.69
CA LYS A 16 -9.06 17.59 -6.99
C LYS A 16 -9.36 16.19 -7.53
N CYS A 17 -10.56 15.97 -8.04
CA CYS A 17 -10.98 14.68 -8.60
C CYS A 17 -10.33 14.39 -9.96
N PHE A 18 -10.23 15.40 -10.84
CA PHE A 18 -9.52 15.24 -12.12
C PHE A 18 -8.03 14.98 -11.91
N ALA A 19 -7.38 15.69 -10.99
CA ALA A 19 -5.97 15.45 -10.65
C ALA A 19 -5.71 14.01 -10.17
N CYS A 20 -6.61 13.42 -9.37
CA CYS A 20 -6.51 12.02 -8.92
C CYS A 20 -6.67 10.99 -10.04
N LEU A 21 -7.57 11.23 -10.99
CA LEU A 21 -7.91 10.25 -12.02
C LEU A 21 -6.78 10.07 -13.03
N ASP A 22 -6.18 11.17 -13.49
CA ASP A 22 -5.15 11.13 -14.53
C ASP A 22 -3.76 10.77 -13.98
N SER A 23 -3.35 11.34 -12.84
CA SER A 23 -2.03 11.07 -12.25
C SER A 23 -1.99 9.78 -11.42
N GLY A 24 -3.11 9.40 -10.80
CA GLY A 24 -3.18 8.26 -9.90
C GLY A 24 -3.08 6.93 -10.65
N PHE A 25 -3.86 6.72 -11.71
CA PHE A 25 -3.94 5.39 -12.32
C PHE A 25 -2.61 4.90 -12.91
N SER A 26 -1.90 5.76 -13.66
CA SER A 26 -0.62 5.39 -14.27
C SER A 26 0.48 5.19 -13.22
N SER A 27 0.59 6.09 -12.25
CA SER A 27 1.60 5.99 -11.18
C SER A 27 1.36 4.74 -10.33
N ILE A 28 0.13 4.57 -9.84
CA ILE A 28 -0.26 3.42 -9.00
C ILE A 28 -0.05 2.11 -9.75
N SER A 29 -0.42 2.04 -11.02
CA SER A 29 -0.19 0.83 -11.81
C SER A 29 1.29 0.49 -11.83
N SER A 30 2.16 1.45 -12.14
CA SER A 30 3.62 1.23 -12.18
C SER A 30 4.18 0.80 -10.82
N GLU A 31 3.75 1.42 -9.73
CA GLU A 31 4.16 1.06 -8.37
C GLU A 31 3.73 -0.36 -8.01
N GLU A 32 2.46 -0.73 -8.26
CA GLU A 32 1.99 -2.08 -7.99
C GLU A 32 2.71 -3.13 -8.83
N TYR A 33 2.96 -2.85 -10.12
CA TYR A 33 3.72 -3.76 -10.98
C TYR A 33 5.14 -3.97 -10.44
N ILE A 34 5.85 -2.91 -10.05
CA ILE A 34 7.21 -3.04 -9.53
C ILE A 34 7.22 -3.76 -8.17
N PHE A 35 6.46 -3.29 -7.19
CA PHE A 35 6.59 -3.80 -5.82
C PHE A 35 5.88 -5.13 -5.59
N ARG A 36 4.72 -5.35 -6.22
CA ARG A 36 3.91 -6.57 -6.04
C ARG A 36 4.16 -7.53 -7.18
N GLY A 37 4.17 -7.03 -8.41
CA GLY A 37 4.35 -7.85 -9.62
C GLY A 37 5.77 -8.39 -9.80
N VAL A 38 6.80 -7.63 -9.43
CA VAL A 38 8.22 -8.01 -9.59
C VAL A 38 8.87 -8.32 -8.24
N ILE A 39 8.94 -7.36 -7.30
CA ILE A 39 9.73 -7.53 -6.07
C ILE A 39 9.14 -8.63 -5.18
N LEU A 40 7.84 -8.57 -4.85
CA LEU A 40 7.21 -9.54 -3.97
C LEU A 40 7.24 -10.96 -4.56
N THR A 41 6.89 -11.11 -5.84
CA THR A 41 6.92 -12.41 -6.53
C THR A 41 8.34 -12.96 -6.61
N SER A 42 9.34 -12.14 -6.95
CA SER A 42 10.75 -12.56 -6.96
C SER A 42 11.23 -13.04 -5.59
N LEU A 43 10.84 -12.34 -4.51
CA LEU A 43 11.14 -12.77 -3.14
C LEU A 43 10.49 -14.11 -2.82
N LEU A 44 9.24 -14.33 -3.24
CA LEU A 44 8.52 -15.59 -3.02
C LEU A 44 9.12 -16.75 -3.84
N ASP A 45 9.54 -16.48 -5.08
CA ASP A 45 10.12 -17.45 -6.00
C ASP A 45 11.57 -17.83 -5.62
N SER A 46 12.33 -16.92 -5.00
CA SER A 46 13.71 -17.18 -4.56
C SER A 46 13.84 -18.20 -3.42
N PHE A 47 12.73 -18.65 -2.85
CA PHE A 47 12.76 -19.60 -1.74
C PHE A 47 12.99 -21.04 -2.23
N GLU A 48 14.26 -21.44 -2.33
CA GLU A 48 14.73 -22.78 -2.77
C GLU A 48 14.04 -23.97 -2.07
N ASN A 49 13.69 -23.81 -0.79
CA ASN A 49 12.95 -24.80 0.00
C ASN A 49 11.47 -24.44 0.09
N LYS A 50 10.57 -25.44 0.06
CA LYS A 50 9.10 -25.31 0.18
C LYS A 50 8.68 -24.06 0.95
N ILE A 51 7.92 -23.19 0.28
CA ILE A 51 7.43 -21.93 0.84
C ILE A 51 6.64 -22.18 2.12
N ASN A 52 6.91 -21.40 3.16
CA ASN A 52 6.23 -21.51 4.44
C ASN A 52 5.78 -20.14 4.95
N ARG A 53 4.92 -20.13 5.96
CA ARG A 53 4.32 -18.91 6.52
C ARG A 53 5.36 -17.83 6.88
N LYS A 54 6.48 -18.21 7.49
CA LYS A 54 7.49 -17.24 7.93
C LYS A 54 8.15 -16.56 6.74
N LYS A 55 8.46 -17.33 5.70
CA LYS A 55 9.03 -16.83 4.44
C LYS A 55 8.09 -15.87 3.71
N ILE A 56 6.79 -16.18 3.69
CA ILE A 56 5.77 -15.30 3.08
C ILE A 56 5.66 -13.98 3.85
N ILE A 57 5.57 -14.05 5.18
CA ILE A 57 5.53 -12.85 6.02
C ILE A 57 6.81 -12.02 5.82
N PHE A 58 7.97 -12.67 5.74
CA PHE A 58 9.23 -12.00 5.45
C PHE A 58 9.20 -11.28 4.10
N ALA A 59 8.78 -11.94 3.03
CA ALA A 59 8.67 -11.33 1.70
C ALA A 59 7.70 -10.13 1.70
N ILE A 60 6.56 -10.24 2.41
CA ILE A 60 5.60 -9.14 2.59
C ILE A 60 6.24 -7.95 3.30
N VAL A 61 6.96 -8.18 4.40
CA VAL A 61 7.60 -7.11 5.18
C VAL A 61 8.70 -6.43 4.37
N ILE A 62 9.56 -7.20 3.71
CA ILE A 62 10.65 -6.63 2.89
C ILE A 62 10.09 -5.83 1.70
N SER A 63 9.13 -6.37 0.95
CA SER A 63 8.49 -5.64 -0.15
C SER A 63 7.78 -4.38 0.35
N GLY A 64 7.09 -4.46 1.49
CA GLY A 64 6.44 -3.31 2.12
C GLY A 64 7.42 -2.21 2.53
N LEU A 65 8.56 -2.57 3.15
CA LEU A 65 9.62 -1.62 3.50
C LEU A 65 10.24 -0.98 2.26
N LEU A 66 10.50 -1.76 1.21
CA LEU A 66 11.05 -1.24 -0.05
C LEU A 66 10.09 -0.22 -0.70
N PHE A 67 8.79 -0.55 -0.72
CA PHE A 67 7.73 0.37 -1.18
C PHE A 67 7.73 1.67 -0.35
N GLY A 68 7.82 1.55 0.97
CA GLY A 68 8.00 2.68 1.88
C GLY A 68 9.20 3.53 1.49
N THR A 69 10.40 2.95 1.43
CA THR A 69 11.64 3.67 1.15
C THR A 69 11.64 4.40 -0.20
N ALA A 70 10.94 3.90 -1.20
CA ALA A 70 10.81 4.57 -2.49
C ALA A 70 10.18 5.97 -2.38
N HIS A 71 9.38 6.22 -1.34
CA HIS A 71 8.75 7.51 -1.08
C HIS A 71 9.72 8.56 -0.53
N PHE A 72 10.97 8.21 -0.20
CA PHE A 72 12.02 9.20 0.01
C PHE A 72 12.35 9.99 -1.26
N ALA A 73 11.86 9.59 -2.45
CA ALA A 73 11.90 10.40 -3.66
C ALA A 73 11.32 11.82 -3.46
N HIS A 74 10.44 12.00 -2.48
CA HIS A 74 9.84 13.30 -2.17
C HIS A 74 10.60 14.12 -1.11
N ILE A 75 11.76 13.66 -0.63
CA ILE A 75 12.51 14.35 0.45
C ILE A 75 12.86 15.80 0.10
N VAL A 76 13.18 16.06 -1.18
CA VAL A 76 13.53 17.40 -1.67
C VAL A 76 12.31 18.33 -1.66
N THR A 77 11.12 17.79 -1.95
CA THR A 77 9.89 18.58 -2.07
C THR A 77 9.13 18.69 -0.75
N GLN A 78 9.35 17.80 0.22
CA GLN A 78 8.58 17.76 1.48
C GLN A 78 9.44 18.01 2.72
N GLY A 79 10.76 17.84 2.63
CA GLY A 79 11.66 17.82 3.78
C GLY A 79 11.72 16.46 4.50
N PHE A 80 12.83 16.23 5.19
CA PHE A 80 13.17 14.93 5.78
C PHE A 80 12.11 14.38 6.75
N LEU A 81 11.62 15.20 7.68
CA LEU A 81 10.70 14.73 8.72
C LEU A 81 9.34 14.30 8.15
N ILE A 82 8.80 15.06 7.21
CA ILE A 82 7.52 14.73 6.55
C ILE A 82 7.68 13.46 5.71
N SER A 83 8.77 13.35 4.95
CA SER A 83 9.04 12.13 4.18
C SER A 83 9.28 10.92 5.07
N MET A 84 9.94 11.06 6.22
CA MET A 84 10.12 9.96 7.17
C MET A 84 8.77 9.47 7.71
N VAL A 85 7.86 10.38 8.07
CA VAL A 85 6.48 10.01 8.47
C VAL A 85 5.77 9.29 7.34
N GLN A 86 5.85 9.81 6.10
CA GLN A 86 5.26 9.17 4.93
C GLN A 86 5.81 7.75 4.73
N VAL A 87 7.13 7.56 4.79
CA VAL A 87 7.80 6.26 4.62
C VAL A 87 7.29 5.25 5.65
N ILE A 88 7.14 5.63 6.92
CA ILE A 88 6.61 4.74 7.97
C ILE A 88 5.17 4.33 7.64
N GLN A 89 4.32 5.30 7.33
CA GLN A 89 2.90 5.06 7.03
C GLN A 89 2.73 4.16 5.79
N VAL A 90 3.41 4.50 4.70
CA VAL A 90 3.27 3.79 3.43
C VAL A 90 4.02 2.44 3.44
N SER A 91 4.99 2.22 4.33
CA SER A 91 5.55 0.87 4.55
C SER A 91 4.50 -0.11 5.07
N ALA A 92 3.68 0.32 6.03
CA ALA A 92 2.59 -0.49 6.57
C ALA A 92 1.48 -0.70 5.53
N MET A 93 1.14 0.34 4.75
CA MET A 93 0.25 0.20 3.59
C MET A 93 0.83 -0.78 2.56
N GLY A 94 2.15 -0.73 2.35
CA GLY A 94 2.92 -1.65 1.53
C GLY A 94 2.64 -3.11 1.89
N CYS A 95 2.72 -3.41 3.19
CA CYS A 95 2.42 -4.73 3.75
C CYS A 95 0.95 -5.15 3.53
N LEU A 96 -0.01 -4.22 3.69
CA LEU A 96 -1.43 -4.48 3.42
C LEU A 96 -1.68 -4.86 1.95
N LEU A 97 -1.10 -4.12 1.02
CA LEU A 97 -1.24 -4.38 -0.41
C LEU A 97 -0.56 -5.68 -0.83
N CYS A 98 0.59 -6.02 -0.23
CA CYS A 98 1.21 -7.34 -0.40
C CYS A 98 0.31 -8.46 0.13
N ALA A 99 -0.28 -8.29 1.32
CA ALA A 99 -1.21 -9.26 1.89
C ALA A 99 -2.46 -9.46 1.02
N LEU A 100 -2.99 -8.38 0.43
CA LEU A 100 -4.09 -8.43 -0.54
C LEU A 100 -3.69 -9.23 -1.77
N TYR A 101 -2.50 -9.00 -2.34
CA TYR A 101 -2.07 -9.74 -3.51
C TYR A 101 -1.87 -11.23 -3.18
N VAL A 102 -1.21 -11.54 -2.06
CA VAL A 102 -1.03 -12.92 -1.59
C VAL A 102 -2.36 -13.64 -1.41
N ARG A 103 -3.35 -12.98 -0.80
CA ARG A 103 -4.70 -13.51 -0.58
C ARG A 103 -5.46 -13.72 -1.89
N THR A 104 -5.38 -12.77 -2.81
CA THR A 104 -6.29 -12.74 -3.96
C THR A 104 -5.71 -13.39 -5.21
N GLY A 105 -4.38 -13.45 -5.34
CA GLY A 105 -3.70 -13.88 -6.57
C GLY A 105 -3.99 -12.95 -7.75
N SER A 106 -4.43 -11.71 -7.50
CA SER A 106 -4.78 -10.73 -8.51
C SER A 106 -4.14 -9.39 -8.19
N ILE A 107 -3.29 -8.89 -9.09
CA ILE A 107 -2.63 -7.58 -8.93
C ILE A 107 -3.62 -6.41 -9.06
N LEU A 108 -4.81 -6.66 -9.63
CA LEU A 108 -5.87 -5.66 -9.70
C LEU A 108 -6.38 -5.28 -8.31
N MET A 109 -6.40 -6.22 -7.35
CA MET A 109 -6.91 -5.94 -6.00
C MET A 109 -6.06 -4.93 -5.22
N PRO A 110 -4.72 -5.06 -5.13
CA PRO A 110 -3.91 -4.00 -4.52
C PRO A 110 -3.98 -2.69 -5.32
N MET A 111 -4.04 -2.70 -6.66
CA MET A 111 -4.23 -1.46 -7.44
C MET A 111 -5.51 -0.70 -7.06
N LEU A 112 -6.65 -1.40 -6.98
CA LEU A 112 -7.92 -0.78 -6.61
C LEU A 112 -7.91 -0.24 -5.18
N VAL A 113 -7.31 -0.96 -4.24
CA VAL A 113 -7.24 -0.52 -2.84
C VAL A 113 -6.26 0.64 -2.67
N HIS A 114 -5.11 0.61 -3.34
CA HIS A 114 -4.15 1.71 -3.34
C HIS A 114 -4.79 2.98 -3.91
N PHE A 115 -5.42 2.88 -5.08
CA PHE A 115 -6.17 3.99 -5.66
C PHE A 115 -7.25 4.54 -4.74
N ALA A 116 -8.01 3.67 -4.06
CA ALA A 116 -9.03 4.11 -3.12
C ALA A 116 -8.41 4.89 -1.95
N ILE A 117 -7.32 4.39 -1.35
CA ILE A 117 -6.62 5.05 -0.24
C ILE A 117 -6.13 6.45 -0.67
N ASP A 118 -5.40 6.53 -1.78
CA ASP A 118 -4.86 7.79 -2.28
C ASP A 118 -5.95 8.79 -2.64
N TYR A 119 -7.00 8.33 -3.31
CA TYR A 119 -8.16 9.15 -3.62
C TYR A 119 -8.78 9.76 -2.36
N PHE A 120 -9.02 8.96 -1.31
CA PHE A 120 -9.58 9.47 -0.06
C PHE A 120 -8.64 10.47 0.64
N ILE A 121 -7.34 10.21 0.64
CA ILE A 121 -6.35 11.13 1.22
C ILE A 121 -6.37 12.47 0.47
N ILE A 122 -6.29 12.44 -0.86
CA ILE A 122 -6.24 13.67 -1.67
C ILE A 122 -7.55 14.45 -1.59
N VAL A 123 -8.70 13.77 -1.59
CA VAL A 123 -10.00 14.46 -1.45
C VAL A 123 -10.12 15.15 -0.09
N ARG A 124 -9.64 14.52 0.99
CA ARG A 124 -9.75 15.06 2.36
C ARG A 124 -8.69 16.12 2.68
N VAL A 125 -7.44 15.88 2.30
CA VAL A 125 -6.27 16.70 2.68
C VAL A 125 -5.85 17.65 1.56
N GLY A 126 -6.12 17.30 0.31
CA GLY A 126 -5.63 18.01 -0.87
C GLY A 126 -4.27 17.50 -1.35
N THR A 127 -3.78 18.09 -2.44
CA THR A 127 -2.46 17.80 -3.05
C THR A 127 -1.35 18.73 -2.55
N VAL A 128 -1.67 19.67 -1.65
CA VAL A 128 -0.73 20.68 -1.16
C VAL A 128 0.23 20.05 -0.14
N GLN A 129 1.47 20.55 -0.08
CA GLN A 129 2.47 20.15 0.91
C GLN A 129 1.85 20.05 2.32
N LYS A 130 1.83 18.83 2.84
CA LYS A 130 1.35 18.53 4.18
C LYS A 130 2.23 19.28 5.18
N LYS A 131 1.65 20.19 5.97
CA LYS A 131 2.37 20.79 7.08
C LYS A 131 2.48 19.77 8.21
N MET A 132 3.67 19.65 8.78
CA MET A 132 3.87 18.77 9.92
C MET A 132 3.12 19.31 11.14
N PRO A 133 2.42 18.47 11.91
CA PRO A 133 1.85 18.88 13.19
C PRO A 133 2.94 19.44 14.10
N THR A 134 2.65 20.56 14.77
CA THR A 134 3.60 21.21 15.68
C THR A 134 3.55 20.64 17.10
N ASP A 135 2.41 20.05 17.48
CA ASP A 135 2.27 19.43 18.79
C ASP A 135 2.68 17.93 18.74
N PRO A 136 3.40 17.43 19.76
CA PRO A 136 3.89 16.05 19.76
C PRO A 136 2.79 14.99 19.73
N ILE A 137 1.62 15.26 20.31
CA ILE A 137 0.52 14.29 20.40
C ILE A 137 -0.07 14.04 19.02
N SER A 138 -0.37 15.11 18.26
CA SER A 138 -0.87 14.99 16.89
C SER A 138 0.14 14.31 15.98
N LEU A 139 1.44 14.56 16.16
CA LEU A 139 2.48 13.86 15.39
C LEU A 139 2.46 12.35 15.68
N ILE A 140 2.35 11.95 16.94
CA ILE A 140 2.26 10.53 17.32
C ILE A 140 0.99 9.92 16.73
N VAL A 141 -0.15 10.59 16.83
CA VAL A 141 -1.41 10.12 16.26
C VAL A 141 -1.30 9.95 14.74
N GLU A 142 -0.72 10.93 14.05
CA GLU A 142 -0.48 10.91 12.61
C GLU A 142 0.34 9.68 12.19
N ILE A 143 1.36 9.30 12.95
CA ILE A 143 2.20 8.13 12.62
C ILE A 143 1.49 6.83 13.01
N VAL A 144 1.10 6.71 14.29
CA VAL A 144 0.69 5.44 14.90
C VAL A 144 -0.66 4.98 14.37
N PHE A 145 -1.62 5.88 14.22
CA PHE A 145 -2.97 5.52 13.82
C PHE A 145 -3.04 4.82 12.45
N PRO A 146 -2.57 5.42 11.33
CA PRO A 146 -2.57 4.74 10.04
C PRO A 146 -1.64 3.53 10.00
N PHE A 147 -0.46 3.60 10.63
CA PHE A 147 0.47 2.48 10.70
C PHE A 147 -0.19 1.23 11.33
N THR A 148 -0.82 1.40 12.50
CA THR A 148 -1.51 0.32 13.19
C THR A 148 -2.70 -0.20 12.38
N ILE A 149 -3.51 0.69 11.79
CA ILE A 149 -4.65 0.27 10.95
C ILE A 149 -4.18 -0.57 9.77
N TYR A 150 -3.18 -0.11 9.02
CA TYR A 150 -2.70 -0.85 7.85
C TYR A 150 -2.09 -2.20 8.23
N LEU A 151 -1.33 -2.28 9.34
CA LEU A 151 -0.80 -3.56 9.81
C LEU A 151 -1.89 -4.53 10.27
N VAL A 152 -2.89 -4.05 11.02
CA VAL A 152 -4.02 -4.88 11.45
C VAL A 152 -4.77 -5.41 10.23
N LEU A 153 -5.08 -4.54 9.26
CA LEU A 153 -5.73 -4.94 8.02
C LEU A 153 -4.86 -5.94 7.24
N ALA A 154 -3.53 -5.73 7.17
CA ALA A 154 -2.62 -6.66 6.52
C ALA A 154 -2.69 -8.05 7.16
N ILE A 155 -2.70 -8.14 8.48
CA ILE A 155 -2.80 -9.42 9.21
C ILE A 155 -4.17 -10.08 8.99
N VAL A 156 -5.26 -9.31 9.08
CA VAL A 156 -6.62 -9.82 8.87
C VAL A 156 -6.78 -10.33 7.44
N VAL A 157 -6.35 -9.54 6.45
CA VAL A 157 -6.40 -9.91 5.04
C VAL A 157 -5.47 -11.08 4.73
N LEU A 158 -4.28 -11.16 5.32
CA LEU A 158 -3.37 -12.28 5.10
C LEU A 158 -3.92 -13.57 5.72
N ASN A 159 -4.63 -13.50 6.85
CA ASN A 159 -5.04 -14.62 7.72
C ASN A 159 -3.94 -15.68 7.83
N PRO A 160 -2.87 -15.42 8.60
CA PRO A 160 -1.70 -16.29 8.67
C PRO A 160 -1.99 -17.72 9.18
N LYS A 161 -3.17 -17.93 9.76
CA LYS A 161 -3.63 -19.22 10.29
C LYS A 161 -4.24 -20.11 9.21
N ASN A 162 -4.57 -19.59 8.03
CA ASN A 162 -5.22 -20.35 6.97
C ASN A 162 -4.47 -20.23 5.62
N PRO A 163 -3.33 -20.94 5.44
CA PRO A 163 -2.49 -20.87 4.26
C PRO A 163 -3.16 -21.27 2.94
N SER A 164 -4.19 -22.12 2.97
CA SER A 164 -4.92 -22.53 1.76
C SER A 164 -5.67 -21.38 1.08
N ARG A 165 -5.78 -20.21 1.74
CA ARG A 165 -6.36 -19.00 1.16
C ARG A 165 -5.34 -18.13 0.43
N TRP A 166 -4.07 -18.53 0.31
CA TRP A 166 -3.02 -17.76 -0.35
C TRP A 166 -2.91 -18.10 -1.83
N LYS A 167 -3.85 -17.59 -2.62
CA LYS A 167 -3.97 -17.88 -4.06
C LYS A 167 -2.72 -17.56 -4.86
N LEU A 168 -1.98 -16.49 -4.52
CA LEU A 168 -0.74 -16.16 -5.23
C LEU A 168 0.31 -17.26 -5.08
N VAL A 169 0.45 -17.79 -3.87
CA VAL A 169 1.43 -18.84 -3.57
C VAL A 169 1.09 -20.12 -4.33
N GLU A 170 -0.19 -20.47 -4.37
CA GLU A 170 -0.70 -21.59 -5.17
C GLU A 170 -0.39 -21.39 -6.68
N GLN A 171 -0.68 -20.20 -7.22
CA GLN A 171 -0.39 -19.86 -8.61
C GLN A 171 1.11 -19.98 -8.95
N LEU A 172 2.00 -19.47 -8.08
CA LEU A 172 3.45 -19.56 -8.28
C LEU A 172 3.93 -21.01 -8.23
N SER A 173 3.41 -21.81 -7.28
CA SER A 173 3.76 -23.24 -7.18
C SER A 173 3.27 -24.10 -8.34
N SER A 174 2.24 -23.65 -9.07
CA SER A 174 1.73 -24.38 -10.24
C SER A 174 2.52 -24.17 -11.53
N LYS A 175 3.46 -23.20 -11.55
CA LYS A 175 4.28 -22.87 -12.72
C LYS A 175 5.64 -23.58 -12.74
N THR A 176 6.03 -24.22 -11.63
CA THR A 176 7.26 -24.99 -11.45
C THR A 176 6.98 -26.48 -11.55
#